data_AF-A0A086KCI8-F1
#
_entry.id   AF-A0A086KCI8-F1
#
_cell.length_a   1.000
_cell.length_b   1.000
_cell.length_c   1.000
_cell.angle_alpha   90.00
_cell.angle_beta   90.00
_cell.angle_gamma   90.00
#
_symmetry.space_group_name_H-M   'P 1'
#
loop_
_entity.id
_entity.type
_entity.pdbx_description
1 polymer ?
#
loop_
_entity_poly.entity_id
_entity_poly.type
_entity_poly.pdbx_seq_one_letter_code
_entity_poly.pdbx_strand_id
1 'polypeptide(L)'
;SLHRNRLKYQRFLRLRMNSNPRRGPYHLRAPSRILWRTIRGMLRHKVERGQKALARLQVFEGVPTMVERKKRMVVPSALRIVRLKPKRNFCRLGDLSSQVGWSHGDLVARLEEKRKTRSSAYYQKKKERTKMQAEAKSFAQTTLPKDQVAFLQQYGHA
;
A
#
# COMPACT_ATOMS: atom_id res chain seq x y z
N SER A 1 4.55 18.95 -8.45
CA SER A 1 3.41 19.02 -9.39
C SER A 1 3.50 17.89 -10.41
N LEU A 2 2.36 17.51 -10.99
CA LEU A 2 2.24 16.44 -11.99
C LEU A 2 3.06 16.72 -13.25
N HIS A 3 2.94 17.94 -13.81
CA HIS A 3 3.67 18.35 -15.02
C HIS A 3 5.19 18.17 -14.89
N ARG A 4 5.79 18.65 -13.78
CA ARG A 4 7.23 18.51 -13.52
C ARG A 4 7.66 17.04 -13.48
N ASN A 5 6.88 16.17 -12.86
CA ASN A 5 7.20 14.75 -12.78
C ASN A 5 7.04 14.03 -14.12
N ARG A 6 6.06 14.44 -14.94
CA ARG A 6 5.93 13.96 -16.32
C ARG A 6 7.13 14.33 -17.16
N LEU A 7 7.61 15.59 -17.11
CA LEU A 7 8.82 16.00 -17.84
C LEU A 7 10.05 15.18 -17.43
N LYS A 8 10.23 14.92 -16.13
CA LYS A 8 11.31 14.03 -15.64
C LYS A 8 11.18 12.62 -16.22
N TYR A 9 9.96 12.08 -16.26
CA TYR A 9 9.72 10.76 -16.81
C TYR A 9 9.96 10.73 -18.33
N GLN A 10 9.54 11.76 -19.07
CA GLN A 10 9.82 11.93 -20.50
C GLN A 10 11.33 12.00 -20.79
N ARG A 11 12.12 12.70 -19.97
CA ARG A 11 13.59 12.68 -20.07
C ARG A 11 14.13 11.26 -19.89
N PHE A 12 13.56 10.49 -18.97
CA PHE A 12 13.90 9.08 -18.81
C PHE A 12 13.53 8.24 -20.05
N LEU A 13 12.43 8.56 -20.75
CA LEU A 13 12.00 7.83 -21.96
C LEU A 13 12.88 8.08 -23.17
N ARG A 14 13.49 9.27 -23.21
CA ARG A 14 14.44 9.64 -24.25
C ARG A 14 15.71 8.77 -24.19
N LEU A 15 16.06 8.22 -23.01
CA LEU A 15 17.26 7.40 -22.82
C LEU A 15 17.04 5.98 -23.34
N ARG A 16 17.36 5.76 -24.61
CA ARG A 16 17.34 4.45 -25.28
C ARG A 16 18.70 4.13 -25.91
N MET A 17 18.99 2.84 -26.10
CA MET A 17 20.18 2.43 -26.87
C MET A 17 19.96 2.82 -28.33
N ASN A 18 20.89 3.59 -28.92
CA ASN A 18 20.74 4.10 -30.28
C ASN A 18 20.83 2.99 -31.34
N SER A 19 21.76 2.04 -31.17
CA SER A 19 21.98 0.93 -32.10
C SER A 19 20.84 -0.08 -32.11
N ASN A 20 20.45 -0.61 -30.95
CA ASN A 20 19.34 -1.54 -30.83
C ASN A 20 18.47 -1.23 -29.60
N PRO A 21 17.32 -0.55 -29.78
CA PRO A 21 16.42 -0.20 -28.69
C PRO A 21 15.89 -1.39 -27.88
N ARG A 22 15.89 -2.61 -28.45
CA ARG A 22 15.43 -3.83 -27.76
C ARG A 22 16.35 -4.25 -26.61
N ARG A 23 17.64 -3.90 -26.63
CA ARG A 23 18.63 -4.25 -25.58
C ARG A 23 18.84 -3.16 -24.53
N GLY A 24 18.33 -1.96 -24.78
CA GLY A 24 18.57 -0.79 -23.94
C GLY A 24 17.76 -0.75 -22.63
N PRO A 25 17.67 0.44 -22.00
CA PRO A 25 16.84 0.62 -20.82
C PRO A 25 15.36 0.31 -21.07
N TYR A 26 14.80 -0.68 -20.38
CA TYR A 26 13.36 -0.95 -20.45
C TYR A 26 12.56 0.10 -19.68
N HIS A 27 11.57 0.71 -20.33
CA HIS A 27 10.76 1.75 -19.68
C HIS A 27 9.39 1.24 -19.25
N LEU A 28 9.30 0.80 -17.99
CA LEU A 28 8.10 0.20 -17.41
C LEU A 28 7.12 1.28 -16.92
N ARG A 29 5.85 1.23 -17.38
CA ARG A 29 4.83 2.28 -17.14
C ARG A 29 3.96 2.08 -15.92
N ALA A 30 3.68 0.82 -15.56
CA ALA A 30 2.82 0.51 -14.43
C ALA A 30 3.41 1.06 -13.12
N PRO A 31 2.61 1.66 -12.23
CA PRO A 31 3.11 2.25 -10.98
C PRO A 31 3.91 1.23 -10.14
N SER A 32 3.52 -0.05 -10.15
CA SER A 32 4.14 -1.13 -9.39
C SER A 32 5.53 -1.44 -9.89
N ARG A 33 5.70 -1.41 -11.21
CA ARG A 33 6.98 -1.60 -11.88
C ARG A 33 7.88 -0.38 -11.74
N ILE A 34 7.32 0.83 -11.66
CA ILE A 34 8.07 2.04 -11.31
C ILE A 34 8.61 1.91 -9.88
N LEU A 35 7.76 1.57 -8.91
CA LEU A 35 8.16 1.36 -7.52
C LEU A 35 9.23 0.27 -7.40
N TRP A 36 9.01 -0.89 -8.03
CA TRP A 36 9.97 -1.98 -8.07
C TRP A 36 11.33 -1.53 -8.64
N ARG A 37 11.33 -0.73 -9.72
CA ARG A 37 12.55 -0.18 -10.31
C ARG A 37 13.26 0.79 -9.37
N THR A 38 12.51 1.63 -8.64
CA THR A 38 13.10 2.55 -7.65
C THR A 38 13.76 1.79 -6.50
N ILE A 39 13.10 0.76 -5.96
CA ILE A 39 13.66 -0.11 -4.91
C ILE A 39 14.90 -0.86 -5.43
N ARG A 40 14.83 -1.42 -6.64
CA ARG A 40 15.99 -2.05 -7.31
C ARG A 40 17.18 -1.08 -7.47
N GLY A 41 16.91 0.20 -7.71
CA GLY A 41 17.94 1.24 -7.81
C GLY A 41 18.68 1.51 -6.50
N MET A 42 18.04 1.22 -5.36
CA MET A 42 18.61 1.37 -4.01
C MET A 42 19.37 0.12 -3.55
N LEU A 43 19.44 -0.93 -4.38
CA LEU A 43 20.09 -2.20 -4.06
C LEU A 43 21.27 -2.48 -5.01
N ARG A 44 22.31 -3.12 -4.49
CA ARG A 44 23.38 -3.76 -5.29
C ARG A 44 22.84 -5.02 -5.98
N HIS A 45 21.91 -4.84 -6.91
CA HIS A 45 21.10 -5.90 -7.53
C HIS A 45 21.85 -6.78 -8.54
N LYS A 46 23.10 -6.45 -8.88
CA LYS A 46 23.94 -7.29 -9.76
C LYS A 46 24.56 -8.48 -9.02
N VAL A 47 24.65 -8.43 -7.69
CA VAL A 47 25.15 -9.52 -6.86
C VAL A 47 23.99 -10.41 -6.42
N GLU A 48 24.24 -11.70 -6.23
CA GLU A 48 23.24 -12.69 -5.80
C GLU A 48 22.43 -12.25 -4.58
N ARG A 49 23.08 -11.67 -3.56
CA ARG A 49 22.40 -11.15 -2.36
C ARG A 49 21.33 -10.12 -2.73
N GLY A 50 21.65 -9.22 -3.66
CA GLY A 50 20.71 -8.20 -4.14
C GLY A 50 19.58 -8.80 -4.99
N GLN A 51 19.88 -9.82 -5.79
CA GLN A 51 18.86 -10.55 -6.56
C GLN A 51 17.89 -11.31 -5.63
N LYS A 52 18.42 -12.02 -4.61
CA LYS A 52 17.64 -12.72 -3.58
C LYS A 52 16.74 -11.75 -2.80
N ALA A 53 17.24 -10.56 -2.47
CA ALA A 53 16.43 -9.52 -1.84
C ALA A 53 15.27 -9.04 -2.72
N LEU A 54 15.51 -8.85 -4.03
CA LEU A 54 14.46 -8.48 -4.98
C LEU A 54 13.44 -9.59 -5.20
N ALA A 55 13.86 -10.87 -5.16
CA ALA A 55 12.96 -12.01 -5.30
C ALA A 55 11.92 -12.11 -4.16
N ARG A 56 12.26 -11.61 -2.96
CA ARG A 56 11.35 -11.55 -1.81
C ARG A 56 10.27 -10.48 -1.95
N LEU A 57 10.52 -9.45 -2.78
CA LEU A 57 9.62 -8.31 -2.92
C LEU A 57 8.51 -8.63 -3.93
N GLN A 58 7.26 -8.53 -3.49
CA GLN A 58 6.08 -8.57 -4.34
C GLN A 58 5.40 -7.20 -4.36
N VAL A 59 5.10 -6.67 -5.54
CA VAL A 59 4.48 -5.35 -5.72
C VAL A 59 3.26 -5.48 -6.62
N PHE A 60 2.13 -4.95 -6.16
CA PHE A 60 0.85 -4.99 -6.87
C PHE A 60 0.27 -3.58 -7.03
N GLU A 61 -0.51 -3.39 -8.09
CA GLU A 61 -1.42 -2.23 -8.22
C GLU A 61 -2.81 -2.63 -7.71
N GLY A 62 -3.40 -1.78 -6.87
CA GLY A 62 -4.59 -2.17 -6.11
C GLY A 62 -4.30 -3.30 -5.12
N VAL A 63 -5.35 -3.98 -4.68
CA VAL A 63 -5.25 -5.05 -3.68
C VAL A 63 -5.80 -6.36 -4.26
N PRO A 64 -4.94 -7.32 -4.64
CA PRO A 64 -5.40 -8.60 -5.17
C PRO A 64 -6.08 -9.45 -4.09
N THR A 65 -6.90 -10.41 -4.54
CA THR A 65 -7.70 -11.31 -3.68
C THR A 65 -6.86 -12.09 -2.66
N MET A 66 -5.64 -12.46 -3.02
CA MET A 66 -4.72 -13.21 -2.14
C MET A 66 -4.32 -12.46 -0.87
N VAL A 67 -4.33 -11.12 -0.90
CA VAL A 67 -3.84 -10.28 0.21
C VAL A 67 -4.91 -9.41 0.84
N GLU A 68 -6.10 -9.31 0.24
CA GLU A 68 -7.14 -8.40 0.74
C GLU A 68 -7.63 -8.72 2.16
N ARG A 69 -7.63 -10.01 2.52
CA ARG A 69 -8.05 -10.50 3.85
C ARG A 69 -6.97 -10.30 4.91
N LYS A 70 -5.74 -10.01 4.50
CA LYS A 70 -4.60 -9.80 5.41
C LYS A 70 -4.58 -8.36 5.90
N LYS A 71 -4.13 -8.16 7.14
CA LYS A 71 -3.93 -6.82 7.70
C LYS A 71 -2.78 -6.12 6.95
N ARG A 72 -3.06 -4.95 6.40
CA ARG A 72 -2.05 -4.10 5.74
C ARG A 72 -1.39 -3.20 6.78
N MET A 73 -0.07 -3.12 6.68
CA MET A 73 0.77 -2.24 7.49
C MET A 73 1.07 -0.95 6.74
N VAL A 74 1.43 0.11 7.48
CA VAL A 74 1.75 1.43 6.95
C VAL A 74 3.11 1.83 7.51
N VAL A 75 3.94 2.50 6.70
CA VAL A 75 5.23 3.06 7.12
C VAL A 75 5.02 4.53 7.49
N PRO A 76 4.91 4.89 8.80
CA PRO A 76 4.50 6.25 9.19
C PRO A 76 5.53 7.30 8.78
N SER A 77 6.81 6.94 8.86
CA SER A 77 7.95 7.77 8.47
C SER A 77 8.03 8.05 6.97
N ALA A 78 7.20 7.45 6.12
CA ALA A 78 7.15 7.72 4.68
C ALA A 78 5.81 8.32 4.22
N LEU A 79 4.90 8.61 5.15
CA LEU A 79 3.59 9.16 4.80
C LEU A 79 3.69 10.60 4.30
N ARG A 80 2.97 10.89 3.22
CA ARG A 80 2.89 12.24 2.63
C ARG A 80 2.47 13.30 3.66
N ILE A 81 1.47 13.00 4.49
CA ILE A 81 0.95 13.93 5.50
C ILE A 81 2.00 14.29 6.56
N VAL A 82 2.95 13.38 6.83
CA VAL A 82 4.05 13.59 7.78
C VAL A 82 5.22 14.30 7.11
N ARG A 83 5.55 13.93 5.87
CA ARG A 83 6.78 14.38 5.19
C ARG A 83 6.63 15.62 4.33
N LEU A 84 5.43 15.97 3.89
CA LEU A 84 5.20 17.07 2.97
C LEU A 84 4.38 18.18 3.64
N LYS A 85 4.89 19.42 3.59
CA LYS A 85 4.16 20.60 4.05
C LYS A 85 2.83 20.73 3.28
N PRO A 86 1.68 21.00 3.94
CA PRO A 86 0.35 20.92 3.31
C PRO A 86 0.17 21.74 2.02
N LYS A 87 0.79 22.93 1.93
CA LYS A 87 0.69 23.83 0.76
C LYS A 87 1.55 23.40 -0.44
N ARG A 88 2.31 22.29 -0.36
CA ARG A 88 3.21 21.87 -1.44
C ARG A 88 2.53 20.90 -2.40
N ASN A 89 2.63 21.20 -3.69
CA ASN A 89 2.04 20.39 -4.77
C ASN A 89 2.71 19.02 -4.89
N PHE A 90 1.94 17.95 -4.72
CA PHE A 90 2.39 16.57 -4.95
C PHE A 90 1.86 16.02 -6.29
N CYS A 91 2.08 14.73 -6.52
CA CYS A 91 1.64 14.00 -7.71
C CYS A 91 1.30 12.58 -7.28
N ARG A 92 0.12 12.08 -7.65
CA ARG A 92 -0.20 10.66 -7.47
C ARG A 92 0.52 9.86 -8.56
N LEU A 93 1.05 8.69 -8.20
CA LEU A 93 1.80 7.88 -9.16
C LEU A 93 0.90 7.30 -10.25
N GLY A 94 -0.34 6.95 -9.94
CA GLY A 94 -1.33 6.49 -10.91
C GLY A 94 -1.59 7.51 -12.03
N ASP A 95 -1.71 8.80 -11.69
CA ASP A 95 -1.93 9.88 -12.67
C ASP A 95 -0.71 10.11 -13.56
N LEU A 96 0.49 9.98 -12.99
CA LEU A 96 1.71 10.05 -13.78
C LEU A 96 1.78 8.86 -14.74
N SER A 97 1.53 7.65 -14.25
CA SER A 97 1.57 6.41 -15.03
C SER A 97 0.57 6.42 -16.18
N SER A 98 -0.66 6.88 -15.98
CA SER A 98 -1.65 6.99 -17.06
C SER A 98 -1.19 7.93 -18.17
N GLN A 99 -0.63 9.10 -17.82
CA GLN A 99 -0.11 10.06 -18.80
C GLN A 99 1.10 9.56 -19.60
N VAL A 100 1.78 8.50 -19.16
CA VAL A 100 2.98 7.95 -19.81
C VAL A 100 2.74 6.56 -20.40
N GLY A 101 1.47 6.18 -20.60
CA GLY A 101 1.07 5.00 -21.36
C GLY A 101 0.71 3.77 -20.53
N TRP A 102 0.31 3.92 -19.27
CA TRP A 102 -0.33 2.84 -18.51
C TRP A 102 -1.86 2.90 -18.66
N SER A 103 -2.43 1.91 -19.35
CA SER A 103 -3.85 1.90 -19.74
C SER A 103 -4.82 1.31 -18.70
N HIS A 104 -4.32 0.60 -17.69
CA HIS A 104 -5.18 -0.16 -16.77
C HIS A 104 -5.69 0.65 -15.56
N GLY A 105 -5.59 1.98 -15.58
CA GLY A 105 -6.01 2.85 -14.48
C GLY A 105 -7.48 2.66 -14.11
N ASP A 106 -8.38 2.70 -15.10
CA ASP A 106 -9.83 2.62 -14.87
C ASP A 106 -10.27 1.22 -14.45
N LEU A 107 -9.59 0.18 -14.96
CA LEU A 107 -9.82 -1.19 -14.51
C LEU A 107 -9.49 -1.35 -13.03
N VAL A 108 -8.32 -0.86 -12.59
CA VAL A 108 -7.91 -0.93 -11.18
C VAL A 108 -8.86 -0.11 -10.30
N ALA A 109 -9.31 1.06 -10.76
CA ALA A 109 -10.30 1.86 -10.04
C ALA A 109 -11.62 1.11 -9.81
N ARG A 110 -12.17 0.46 -10.85
CA ARG A 110 -13.40 -0.35 -10.73
C ARG A 110 -13.22 -1.53 -9.78
N LEU A 111 -12.09 -2.23 -9.86
CA LEU A 111 -11.80 -3.38 -8.98
C LEU A 111 -11.65 -2.95 -7.51
N GLU A 112 -10.97 -1.82 -7.25
CA GLU A 112 -10.83 -1.29 -5.89
C GLU A 112 -12.18 -0.82 -5.33
N GLU A 113 -13.06 -0.25 -6.15
CA GLU A 113 -14.40 0.14 -5.70
C GLU A 113 -15.23 -1.09 -5.31
N LYS A 114 -15.27 -2.11 -6.16
CA LYS A 114 -15.90 -3.41 -5.83
C LYS A 114 -15.34 -4.02 -4.54
N ARG A 115 -14.01 -3.93 -4.34
CA ARG A 115 -13.35 -4.40 -3.12
C ARG A 115 -13.78 -3.60 -1.89
N LYS A 116 -13.91 -2.27 -2.00
CA LYS A 116 -14.33 -1.40 -0.89
C LYS A 116 -15.76 -1.71 -0.46
N THR A 117 -16.70 -1.92 -1.38
CA THR A 117 -18.06 -2.35 -1.06
C THR A 117 -18.07 -3.66 -0.26
N ARG A 118 -17.34 -4.69 -0.71
CA ARG A 118 -17.19 -5.95 0.03
C ARG A 118 -16.56 -5.76 1.41
N SER A 119 -15.53 -4.92 1.50
CA SER A 119 -14.84 -4.62 2.76
C SER A 119 -15.76 -3.90 3.75
N SER A 120 -16.63 -3.00 3.28
CA SER A 120 -17.61 -2.30 4.11
C SER A 120 -18.67 -3.25 4.67
N ALA A 121 -19.19 -4.16 3.85
CA ALA A 121 -20.13 -5.19 4.31
C ALA A 121 -19.50 -6.09 5.40
N TYR A 122 -18.25 -6.51 5.22
CA TYR A 122 -17.49 -7.24 6.26
C TYR A 122 -17.31 -6.40 7.53
N TYR A 123 -17.01 -5.10 7.39
CA TYR A 123 -16.79 -4.21 8.52
C TYR A 123 -18.04 -4.03 9.37
N GLN A 124 -19.24 -3.89 8.77
CA GLN A 124 -20.48 -3.77 9.54
C GLN A 124 -20.74 -5.01 10.41
N LYS A 125 -20.60 -6.22 9.83
CA LYS A 125 -20.70 -7.48 10.58
C LYS A 125 -19.67 -7.56 11.71
N LYS A 126 -18.43 -7.12 11.44
CA LYS A 126 -17.39 -7.08 12.47
C LYS A 126 -17.72 -6.09 13.58
N LYS A 127 -18.23 -4.90 13.24
CA LYS A 127 -18.60 -3.84 14.19
C LYS A 127 -19.69 -4.30 15.14
N GLU A 128 -20.75 -4.92 14.60
CA GLU A 128 -21.85 -5.49 15.38
C GLU A 128 -21.35 -6.59 16.32
N ARG A 129 -20.55 -7.54 15.81
CA ARG A 129 -19.94 -8.57 16.66
C ARG A 129 -19.04 -7.99 17.74
N THR A 130 -18.26 -6.96 17.44
CA THR A 130 -17.42 -6.28 18.45
C THR A 130 -18.27 -5.59 19.52
N LYS A 131 -19.42 -5.01 19.16
CA LYS A 131 -20.37 -4.45 20.12
C LYS A 131 -20.92 -5.56 21.04
N MET A 132 -21.40 -6.66 20.46
CA MET A 132 -21.93 -7.81 21.21
C MET A 132 -20.86 -8.42 22.13
N GLN A 133 -19.60 -8.50 21.68
CA GLN A 133 -18.48 -8.95 22.53
C GLN A 133 -18.22 -7.99 23.70
N ALA A 134 -18.35 -6.68 23.49
CA ALA A 134 -18.18 -5.70 24.56
C ALA A 134 -19.32 -5.80 25.60
N GLU A 135 -20.57 -5.96 25.14
CA GLU A 135 -21.74 -6.18 26.01
C GLU A 135 -21.55 -7.47 26.84
N ALA A 136 -21.23 -8.59 26.19
CA ALA A 136 -20.95 -9.86 26.87
C ALA A 136 -19.76 -9.77 27.85
N LYS A 137 -18.70 -9.03 27.49
CA LYS A 137 -17.54 -8.81 28.36
C LYS A 137 -17.94 -8.06 29.63
N SER A 138 -18.80 -7.05 29.52
CA SER A 138 -19.26 -6.26 30.68
C SER A 138 -20.06 -7.10 31.68
N PHE A 139 -20.93 -7.99 31.17
CA PHE A 139 -21.64 -8.95 32.01
C PHE A 139 -20.67 -9.93 32.68
N ALA A 140 -19.77 -10.55 31.90
CA ALA A 140 -18.80 -11.51 32.43
C ALA A 140 -17.89 -10.92 33.52
N GLN A 141 -17.51 -9.63 33.38
CA GLN A 141 -16.72 -8.91 34.38
C GLN A 141 -17.47 -8.74 35.71
N THR A 142 -18.80 -8.66 35.69
CA THR A 142 -19.62 -8.55 36.90
C THR A 142 -19.75 -9.90 37.61
N THR A 143 -19.76 -11.00 36.86
CA THR A 143 -19.85 -12.37 37.41
C THR A 143 -18.52 -12.88 37.98
N LEU A 144 -17.38 -12.33 37.52
CA LEU A 144 -16.05 -12.74 37.96
C LEU A 144 -15.78 -12.38 39.44
N PRO A 145 -15.00 -13.18 40.20
CA PRO A 145 -14.54 -12.81 41.53
C PRO A 145 -13.90 -11.41 41.59
N LYS A 146 -14.26 -10.63 42.61
CA LYS A 146 -13.85 -9.21 42.75
C LYS A 146 -12.34 -9.01 42.77
N ASP A 147 -11.60 -9.93 43.38
CA ASP A 147 -10.13 -9.90 43.44
C ASP A 147 -9.51 -9.94 42.03
N GLN A 148 -10.02 -10.82 41.17
CA GLN A 148 -9.57 -10.93 39.78
C GLN A 148 -9.95 -9.69 38.95
N VAL A 149 -11.12 -9.11 39.20
CA VAL A 149 -11.52 -7.85 38.54
C VAL A 149 -10.61 -6.70 38.96
N ALA A 150 -10.32 -6.56 40.25
CA ALA A 150 -9.41 -5.55 40.78
C ALA A 150 -8.00 -5.71 40.18
N PHE A 151 -7.51 -6.94 40.07
CA PHE A 151 -6.25 -7.24 39.40
C PHE A 151 -6.26 -6.79 37.93
N LEU A 152 -7.32 -7.09 37.16
CA LEU A 152 -7.42 -6.68 35.76
C LEU A 152 -7.50 -5.15 35.58
N GLN A 153 -8.12 -4.44 36.53
CA GLN A 153 -8.23 -2.97 36.51
C GLN A 153 -6.88 -2.29 36.74
N GLN A 154 -6.00 -2.85 37.59
CA GLN A 154 -4.65 -2.33 37.79
C GLN A 154 -3.85 -2.23 36.48
N TYR A 155 -4.10 -3.14 35.54
CA TYR A 155 -3.45 -3.17 34.22
C TYR A 155 -4.31 -2.61 33.08
N GLY A 156 -5.48 -2.04 33.38
CA GLY A 156 -6.36 -1.38 32.39
C GLY A 156 -7.08 -2.32 31.42
N HIS A 157 -7.26 -3.60 31.78
CA HIS A 157 -7.98 -4.57 30.96
C HIS A 157 -9.49 -4.64 31.26
N ALA A 158 -9.90 -4.10 32.39
CA ALA A 158 -11.23 -4.16 33.00
C ALA A 158 -11.66 -2.75 33.44
#